data_AF-A0A1V1P4U2-F1
#
_entry.id   AF-A0A1V1P4U2-F1
#
_cell.length_a   1.000
_cell.length_b   1.000
_cell.length_c   1.000
_cell.angle_alpha   90.00
_cell.angle_beta   90.00
_cell.angle_gamma   90.00
#
_symmetry.space_group_name_H-M   'P 1'
#
loop_
_entity.id
_entity.type
_entity.pdbx_description
1 polymer ?
#
loop_
_entity_poly.entity_id
_entity_poly.type
_entity_poly.pdbx_seq_one_letter_code
_entity_poly.pdbx_strand_id
1 'polypeptide(L)'
;MTFDTHNQPIGLKYQESNSQPVIYQPVVFETLVNNPHLPDNYKIAMVLRPGVQGKSPVVGEYSSANSHVYEYLRANSYIPWGHYAANMAHDTIRYDIDSLKMDDIKGMRHLYYQRTYVHLAKQLQIPINAHRKTISYDDLESLRILILKELKELSDPLVFNSNLWGWNFGFDYAPNHYRLHASHQQIHQQYAMIPNKIQTNVNNTCINSYACGDLVTDFITDYHQQYGCSFFDTYEKAIQNNRRIDDPDHGPRELIIYSDEYIMIYVPKAQTSQWEIQIMPTSAVGNILEADQSMRDALDRGIYITSKILSALNARLVTHIEYASRFGASSDQRLIIVFLPRMPESPGAFSESQLRWINGHYPEDFAQACRLKLPDILDRSFS
;
A
#
# COMPACT_ATOMS: atom_id res chain seq x y z
N MET A 1 7.61 -4.71 -33.65
CA MET A 1 8.79 -4.26 -32.87
C MET A 1 9.77 -3.56 -33.80
N THR A 2 10.56 -2.64 -33.27
CA THR A 2 11.73 -2.03 -33.93
C THR A 2 13.00 -2.56 -33.26
N PHE A 3 14.06 -2.71 -34.05
CA PHE A 3 15.34 -3.26 -33.59
C PHE A 3 16.48 -2.32 -33.97
N ASP A 4 17.55 -2.32 -33.19
CA ASP A 4 18.80 -1.64 -33.53
C ASP A 4 19.67 -2.45 -34.51
N THR A 5 20.87 -1.96 -34.82
CA THR A 5 21.84 -2.61 -35.71
C THR A 5 22.40 -3.93 -35.17
N HIS A 6 22.21 -4.21 -33.88
CA HIS A 6 22.63 -5.45 -33.20
C HIS A 6 21.45 -6.39 -32.93
N ASN A 7 20.30 -6.14 -33.58
CA ASN A 7 19.07 -6.90 -33.44
C ASN A 7 18.50 -6.91 -32.01
N GLN A 8 18.77 -5.85 -31.23
CA GLN A 8 18.16 -5.65 -29.91
C GLN A 8 16.83 -4.90 -30.02
N PRO A 9 15.79 -5.29 -29.25
CA PRO A 9 14.50 -4.61 -29.29
C PRO A 9 14.62 -3.20 -28.71
N ILE A 10 14.26 -2.18 -29.49
CA ILE A 10 14.32 -0.77 -29.05
C ILE A 10 12.95 -0.12 -28.89
N GLY A 11 11.87 -0.78 -29.32
CA GLY A 11 10.51 -0.28 -29.11
C GLY A 11 9.42 -0.98 -29.94
N LEU A 12 8.19 -0.48 -29.80
CA LEU A 12 7.06 -0.88 -30.65
C LEU A 12 6.98 -0.01 -31.91
N LYS A 13 6.38 -0.57 -32.97
CA LYS A 13 5.96 0.22 -34.12
C LYS A 13 4.63 0.90 -33.77
N TYR A 14 4.43 2.12 -34.23
CA TYR A 14 3.22 2.90 -33.98
C TYR A 14 2.53 3.25 -35.29
N GLN A 15 1.20 3.37 -35.25
CA GLN A 15 0.44 3.94 -36.37
C GLN A 15 0.73 5.43 -36.48
N GLU A 16 0.96 5.93 -37.69
CA GLU A 16 1.30 7.34 -37.94
C GLU A 16 0.18 8.31 -37.54
N SER A 17 -1.08 7.87 -37.57
CA SER A 17 -2.26 8.72 -37.38
C SER A 17 -2.61 9.02 -35.92
N ASN A 18 -2.26 8.13 -34.98
CA ASN A 18 -2.78 8.21 -33.61
C ASN A 18 -1.78 7.75 -32.53
N SER A 19 -0.52 7.47 -32.88
CA SER A 19 0.51 6.99 -31.96
C SER A 19 0.05 5.78 -31.12
N GLN A 20 -0.78 4.90 -31.69
CA GLN A 20 -1.12 3.61 -31.07
C GLN A 20 -0.12 2.54 -31.49
N PRO A 21 0.32 1.69 -30.55
CA PRO A 21 1.22 0.59 -30.88
C PRO A 21 0.53 -0.42 -31.81
N VAL A 22 1.24 -0.88 -32.82
CA VAL A 22 0.76 -1.91 -33.76
C VAL A 22 0.94 -3.29 -33.13
N ILE A 23 -0.14 -3.83 -32.56
CA ILE A 23 -0.20 -5.14 -31.92
C ILE A 23 -1.22 -6.03 -32.64
N TYR A 24 -0.75 -7.05 -33.36
CA TYR A 24 -1.63 -7.94 -34.15
C TYR A 24 -2.35 -9.00 -33.33
N GLN A 25 -1.73 -9.45 -32.23
CA GLN A 25 -2.29 -10.48 -31.34
C GLN A 25 -2.28 -9.97 -29.90
N PRO A 26 -3.29 -9.18 -29.50
CA PRO A 26 -3.31 -8.55 -28.18
C PRO A 26 -3.21 -9.53 -27.01
N VAL A 27 -3.89 -10.68 -27.11
CA VAL A 27 -3.89 -11.71 -26.05
C VAL A 27 -2.50 -12.33 -25.86
N VAL A 28 -1.80 -12.61 -26.97
CA VAL A 28 -0.44 -13.16 -26.93
C VAL A 28 0.54 -12.09 -26.43
N PHE A 29 0.35 -10.83 -26.82
CA PHE A 29 1.16 -9.73 -26.32
C PHE A 29 1.02 -9.58 -24.81
N GLU A 30 -0.20 -9.49 -24.29
CA GLU A 30 -0.47 -9.41 -22.85
C GLU A 30 0.05 -10.64 -22.11
N THR A 31 0.02 -11.83 -22.72
CA THR A 31 0.65 -13.02 -22.15
C THR A 31 2.17 -12.87 -22.05
N LEU A 32 2.83 -12.48 -23.15
CA LEU A 32 4.29 -12.48 -23.25
C LEU A 32 4.93 -11.43 -22.35
N VAL A 33 4.39 -10.22 -22.29
CA VAL A 33 4.96 -9.13 -21.48
C VAL A 33 4.95 -9.43 -19.99
N ASN A 34 4.06 -10.34 -19.57
CA ASN A 34 3.93 -10.78 -18.18
C ASN A 34 4.73 -12.06 -17.88
N ASN A 35 5.44 -12.64 -18.86
CA ASN A 35 6.26 -13.82 -18.62
C ASN A 35 7.58 -13.44 -17.91
N PRO A 36 7.86 -13.96 -16.70
CA PRO A 36 9.12 -13.65 -15.99
C PRO A 36 10.35 -14.06 -16.80
N HIS A 37 10.25 -15.08 -17.65
CA HIS A 37 11.34 -15.56 -18.50
C HIS A 37 11.55 -14.75 -19.79
N LEU A 38 10.68 -13.79 -20.12
CA LEU A 38 10.92 -12.89 -21.24
C LEU A 38 12.12 -11.98 -20.90
N PRO A 39 13.15 -11.84 -21.76
CA PRO A 39 14.29 -11.00 -21.44
C PRO A 39 13.90 -9.53 -21.22
N ASP A 40 14.57 -8.86 -20.29
CA ASP A 40 14.16 -7.52 -19.82
C ASP A 40 14.19 -6.46 -20.92
N ASN A 41 15.13 -6.53 -21.86
CA ASN A 41 15.16 -5.63 -23.02
C ASN A 41 13.85 -5.68 -23.84
N TYR A 42 13.25 -6.87 -24.00
CA TYR A 42 11.94 -7.01 -24.64
C TYR A 42 10.84 -6.41 -23.77
N LYS A 43 10.80 -6.71 -22.47
CA LYS A 43 9.80 -6.13 -21.56
C LYS A 43 9.88 -4.60 -21.52
N ILE A 44 11.08 -4.03 -21.48
CA ILE A 44 11.32 -2.58 -21.53
C ILE A 44 10.76 -1.99 -22.83
N ALA A 45 11.11 -2.57 -23.98
CA ALA A 45 10.66 -2.12 -25.28
C ALA A 45 9.14 -2.28 -25.49
N MET A 46 8.56 -3.34 -24.91
CA MET A 46 7.16 -3.71 -25.10
C MET A 46 6.20 -3.05 -24.11
N VAL A 47 6.56 -2.90 -22.84
CA VAL A 47 5.60 -2.47 -21.82
C VAL A 47 6.17 -1.61 -20.72
N LEU A 48 7.47 -1.64 -20.37
CA LEU A 48 7.92 -0.95 -19.15
C LEU A 48 8.25 0.53 -19.35
N ARG A 49 8.52 0.97 -20.58
CA ARG A 49 8.76 2.39 -20.85
C ARG A 49 7.49 3.23 -20.66
N PRO A 50 7.58 4.39 -19.97
CA PRO A 50 6.47 5.33 -19.87
C PRO A 50 5.87 5.66 -21.25
N GLY A 51 4.54 5.76 -21.31
CA GLY A 51 3.78 6.01 -22.54
C GLY A 51 3.37 4.74 -23.30
N VAL A 52 4.03 3.59 -23.07
CA VAL A 52 3.60 2.31 -23.66
C VAL A 52 2.46 1.67 -22.85
N GLN A 53 2.48 1.80 -21.52
CA GLN A 53 1.47 1.28 -20.57
C GLN A 53 0.12 2.02 -20.60
N GLY A 54 -0.05 2.94 -21.55
CA GLY A 54 -1.23 3.79 -21.68
C GLY A 54 -0.91 5.27 -21.57
N LYS A 55 -1.97 6.08 -21.60
CA LYS A 55 -1.91 7.55 -21.68
C LYS A 55 -1.72 8.25 -20.32
N SER A 56 -1.43 7.49 -19.27
CA SER A 56 -1.28 8.04 -17.93
C SER A 56 0.04 8.82 -17.81
N PRO A 57 0.00 10.12 -17.52
CA PRO A 57 1.22 10.91 -17.40
C PRO A 57 1.97 10.56 -16.12
N VAL A 58 3.30 10.60 -16.18
CA VAL A 58 4.15 10.61 -15.00
C VAL A 58 4.04 11.98 -14.33
N VAL A 59 3.68 11.99 -13.06
CA VAL A 59 3.41 13.21 -12.27
C VAL A 59 4.30 13.34 -11.03
N GLY A 60 5.14 12.33 -10.78
CA GLY A 60 6.14 12.30 -9.72
C GLY A 60 7.23 11.28 -10.05
N GLU A 61 8.42 11.49 -9.49
CA GLU A 61 9.59 10.65 -9.66
C GLU A 61 10.37 10.64 -8.35
N TYR A 62 10.88 9.48 -7.96
CA TYR A 62 11.83 9.33 -6.87
C TYR A 62 13.01 8.54 -7.39
N SER A 63 14.22 9.03 -7.17
CA SER A 63 15.44 8.35 -7.60
C SER A 63 16.50 8.40 -6.50
N SER A 64 17.16 7.26 -6.31
CA SER A 64 18.25 7.03 -5.38
C SER A 64 19.25 6.07 -6.01
N ALA A 65 20.36 5.78 -5.33
CA ALA A 65 21.36 4.84 -5.85
C ALA A 65 20.81 3.42 -6.11
N ASN A 66 19.81 2.97 -5.35
CA ASN A 66 19.33 1.58 -5.40
C ASN A 66 17.89 1.42 -5.88
N SER A 67 17.16 2.52 -6.05
CA SER A 67 15.72 2.54 -6.31
C SER A 67 15.35 3.72 -7.21
N HIS A 68 14.45 3.48 -8.15
CA HIS A 68 13.88 4.48 -9.02
C HIS A 68 12.39 4.18 -9.22
N VAL A 69 11.54 5.16 -8.94
CA VAL A 69 10.07 4.99 -8.87
C VAL A 69 9.41 6.12 -9.65
N TYR A 70 8.42 5.78 -10.47
CA TYR A 70 7.53 6.75 -11.11
C TYR A 70 6.15 6.73 -10.47
N GLU A 71 5.56 7.91 -10.30
CA GLU A 71 4.16 8.10 -9.96
C GLU A 71 3.37 8.47 -11.22
N TYR A 72 2.33 7.71 -11.53
CA TYR A 72 1.44 7.91 -12.66
C TYR A 72 0.08 8.42 -12.21
N LEU A 73 -0.50 9.37 -12.95
CA LEU A 73 -1.90 9.76 -12.78
C LEU A 73 -2.83 8.87 -13.61
N ARG A 74 -3.71 8.14 -12.93
CA ARG A 74 -4.75 7.30 -13.51
C ARG A 74 -6.09 8.04 -13.50
N ALA A 75 -6.28 8.92 -14.49
CA ALA A 75 -7.52 9.71 -14.64
C ALA A 75 -8.71 8.86 -15.11
N ASN A 76 -8.47 7.81 -15.91
CA ASN A 76 -9.50 6.87 -16.36
C ASN A 76 -9.65 5.71 -15.37
N SER A 77 -10.10 6.03 -14.16
CA SER A 77 -10.22 5.09 -13.04
C SER A 77 -11.69 4.88 -12.65
N TYR A 78 -11.96 3.76 -11.96
CA TYR A 78 -13.21 3.55 -11.21
C TYR A 78 -13.34 4.49 -10.00
N ILE A 79 -12.23 5.13 -9.58
CA ILE A 79 -12.21 6.22 -8.59
C ILE A 79 -12.57 7.52 -9.34
N PRO A 80 -13.71 8.17 -9.05
CA PRO A 80 -14.27 9.22 -9.91
C PRO A 80 -13.37 10.44 -10.14
N TRP A 81 -12.54 10.80 -9.17
CA TRP A 81 -11.60 11.93 -9.25
C TRP A 81 -10.17 11.48 -9.64
N GLY A 82 -10.02 10.23 -10.11
CA GLY A 82 -8.74 9.63 -10.44
C GLY A 82 -7.96 9.13 -9.22
N HIS A 83 -6.88 8.39 -9.50
CA HIS A 83 -5.92 7.96 -8.48
C HIS A 83 -4.49 8.06 -9.00
N TYR A 84 -3.55 7.90 -8.09
CA TYR A 84 -2.12 7.87 -8.36
C TYR A 84 -1.62 6.44 -8.19
N ALA A 85 -0.65 6.08 -9.02
CA ALA A 85 -0.02 4.78 -9.03
C ALA A 85 1.49 4.95 -8.96
N ALA A 86 2.13 4.56 -7.85
CA ALA A 86 3.58 4.56 -7.74
C ALA A 86 4.13 3.16 -8.03
N ASN A 87 5.07 3.08 -8.98
CA ASN A 87 5.66 1.83 -9.44
C ASN A 87 7.16 1.98 -9.69
N MET A 88 7.87 0.86 -9.61
CA MET A 88 9.27 0.79 -10.03
C MET A 88 9.45 1.27 -11.48
N ALA A 89 10.47 2.08 -11.70
CA ALA A 89 10.86 2.53 -13.01
C ALA A 89 11.42 1.37 -13.85
N HIS A 90 11.49 1.59 -15.17
CA HIS A 90 11.91 0.60 -16.15
C HIS A 90 13.34 0.08 -15.99
N ASP A 91 14.18 0.76 -15.22
CA ASP A 91 15.59 0.46 -14.94
C ASP A 91 15.81 -0.22 -13.58
N THR A 92 14.77 -0.32 -12.74
CA THR A 92 14.83 -0.86 -11.37
C THR A 92 13.67 -1.81 -11.07
N ILE A 93 13.31 -2.63 -12.05
CA ILE A 93 12.19 -3.57 -11.98
C ILE A 93 12.38 -4.56 -10.81
N ARG A 94 11.25 -4.96 -10.21
CA ARG A 94 11.18 -5.94 -9.12
C ARG A 94 10.12 -6.97 -9.47
N TYR A 95 10.51 -8.25 -9.53
CA TYR A 95 9.62 -9.33 -9.99
C TYR A 95 8.84 -10.05 -8.89
N ASP A 96 9.36 -9.98 -7.68
CA ASP A 96 8.85 -10.66 -6.52
C ASP A 96 9.09 -9.81 -5.26
N ILE A 97 8.43 -10.18 -4.18
CA ILE A 97 8.50 -9.48 -2.90
C ILE A 97 9.92 -9.56 -2.29
N ASP A 98 10.64 -10.66 -2.54
CA ASP A 98 12.01 -10.83 -2.03
C ASP A 98 13.01 -9.88 -2.70
N SER A 99 12.71 -9.43 -3.92
CA SER A 99 13.56 -8.47 -4.62
C SER A 99 13.42 -7.03 -4.10
N LEU A 100 12.36 -6.70 -3.34
CA LEU A 100 12.15 -5.37 -2.77
C LEU A 100 13.29 -4.95 -1.86
N LYS A 101 13.72 -3.70 -1.99
CA LYS A 101 14.69 -3.06 -1.09
C LYS A 101 13.97 -2.05 -0.21
N MET A 102 14.61 -1.69 0.92
CA MET A 102 14.11 -0.60 1.76
C MET A 102 13.94 0.70 0.97
N ASP A 103 14.90 1.03 0.09
CA ASP A 103 14.83 2.23 -0.76
C ASP A 103 13.66 2.20 -1.76
N ASP A 104 13.17 1.01 -2.14
CA ASP A 104 11.98 0.89 -2.99
C ASP A 104 10.74 1.34 -2.19
N ILE A 105 10.57 0.82 -0.97
CA ILE A 105 9.45 1.19 -0.08
C ILE A 105 9.50 2.67 0.26
N LYS A 106 10.66 3.19 0.65
CA LYS A 106 10.84 4.61 0.96
C LYS A 106 10.49 5.49 -0.23
N GLY A 107 10.95 5.17 -1.44
CA GLY A 107 10.64 5.96 -2.64
C GLY A 107 9.14 5.99 -2.97
N MET A 108 8.49 4.83 -2.86
CA MET A 108 7.05 4.66 -3.07
C MET A 108 6.19 5.39 -2.02
N ARG A 109 6.56 5.27 -0.74
CA ARG A 109 5.93 5.98 0.38
C ARG A 109 6.17 7.49 0.31
N HIS A 110 7.37 7.92 -0.08
CA HIS A 110 7.72 9.34 -0.26
C HIS A 110 6.82 10.03 -1.29
N LEU A 111 6.62 9.40 -2.46
CA LEU A 111 5.72 9.94 -3.49
C LEU A 111 4.28 10.05 -3.00
N TYR A 112 3.85 9.09 -2.17
CA TYR A 112 2.53 9.13 -1.54
C TYR A 112 2.36 10.25 -0.51
N TYR A 113 3.33 10.42 0.39
CA TYR A 113 3.36 11.53 1.34
C TYR A 113 3.36 12.87 0.59
N GLN A 114 4.27 13.02 -0.37
CA GLN A 114 4.39 14.20 -1.22
C GLN A 114 3.07 14.53 -1.89
N ARG A 115 2.44 13.56 -2.55
CA ARG A 115 1.19 13.78 -3.27
C ARG A 115 0.09 14.25 -2.34
N THR A 116 -0.03 13.60 -1.18
CA THR A 116 -1.08 13.91 -0.19
C THR A 116 -0.87 15.30 0.39
N TYR A 117 0.36 15.63 0.83
CA TYR A 117 0.65 16.93 1.43
C TYR A 117 0.55 18.06 0.41
N VAL A 118 0.98 17.85 -0.84
CA VAL A 118 0.81 18.86 -1.91
C VAL A 118 -0.68 19.14 -2.18
N HIS A 119 -1.55 18.12 -2.15
CA HIS A 119 -2.99 18.33 -2.32
C HIS A 119 -3.64 19.04 -1.12
N LEU A 120 -3.25 18.67 0.10
CA LEU A 120 -3.72 19.35 1.31
C LEU A 120 -3.27 20.80 1.35
N ALA A 121 -1.98 21.06 1.07
CA ALA A 121 -1.45 22.41 0.99
C ALA A 121 -2.19 23.27 -0.04
N LYS A 122 -2.54 22.72 -1.20
CA LYS A 122 -3.37 23.42 -2.20
C LYS A 122 -4.77 23.75 -1.68
N GLN A 123 -5.43 22.83 -0.98
CA GLN A 123 -6.74 23.10 -0.38
C GLN A 123 -6.67 24.18 0.69
N LEU A 124 -5.59 24.21 1.47
CA LEU A 124 -5.31 25.19 2.52
C LEU A 124 -4.65 26.47 2.01
N GLN A 125 -4.47 26.61 0.68
CA GLN A 125 -3.81 27.77 0.06
C GLN A 125 -2.38 28.04 0.57
N ILE A 126 -1.70 27.00 1.06
CA ILE A 126 -0.30 27.04 1.47
C ILE A 126 0.58 27.08 0.20
N PRO A 127 1.50 28.05 0.06
CA PRO A 127 2.41 28.12 -1.07
C PRO A 127 3.40 26.95 -1.07
N ILE A 128 3.59 26.33 -2.24
CA ILE A 128 4.50 25.19 -2.42
C ILE A 128 5.65 25.62 -3.33
N ASN A 129 6.87 25.71 -2.77
CA ASN A 129 8.06 26.18 -3.48
C ASN A 129 8.80 25.09 -4.26
N ALA A 130 8.09 24.04 -4.69
CA ALA A 130 8.67 22.92 -5.42
C ALA A 130 7.98 22.74 -6.78
N HIS A 131 8.56 23.31 -7.84
CA HIS A 131 8.10 23.12 -9.20
C HIS A 131 8.91 22.02 -9.90
N ARG A 132 8.21 20.96 -10.33
CA ARG A 132 8.76 19.87 -11.18
C ARG A 132 10.00 19.19 -10.59
N LYS A 133 10.08 19.08 -9.26
CA LYS A 133 11.12 18.34 -8.55
C LYS A 133 10.50 17.56 -7.40
N THR A 134 11.11 16.44 -7.07
CA THR A 134 10.85 15.71 -5.83
C THR A 134 11.15 16.62 -4.65
N ILE A 135 10.20 16.78 -3.73
CA ILE A 135 10.35 17.53 -2.49
C ILE A 135 11.30 16.74 -1.59
N SER A 136 12.25 17.42 -0.95
CA SER A 136 13.17 16.78 -0.01
C SER A 136 12.41 16.28 1.24
N TYR A 137 13.01 15.37 2.02
CA TYR A 137 12.39 14.90 3.27
C TYR A 137 12.14 16.07 4.25
N ASP A 138 13.12 16.97 4.41
CA ASP A 138 13.04 18.11 5.32
C ASP A 138 11.96 19.13 4.88
N ASP A 139 11.89 19.41 3.58
CA ASP A 139 10.85 20.31 3.03
C ASP A 139 9.46 19.69 3.16
N LEU A 140 9.37 18.36 2.99
CA LEU A 140 8.11 17.63 3.12
C LEU A 140 7.61 17.62 4.56
N GLU A 141 8.52 17.44 5.53
CA GLU A 141 8.22 17.53 6.95
C GLU A 141 7.82 18.96 7.36
N SER A 142 8.52 19.96 6.84
CA SER A 142 8.17 21.37 7.04
C SER A 142 6.77 21.68 6.50
N LEU A 143 6.44 21.15 5.32
CA LEU A 143 5.10 21.28 4.72
C LEU A 143 4.04 20.59 5.58
N ARG A 144 4.32 19.40 6.11
CA ARG A 144 3.42 18.66 7.01
C ARG A 144 3.08 19.47 8.26
N ILE A 145 4.09 20.05 8.91
CA ILE A 145 3.90 20.87 10.11
C ILE A 145 3.04 22.10 9.80
N LEU A 146 3.27 22.75 8.66
CA LEU A 146 2.47 23.90 8.24
C LEU A 146 1.02 23.50 7.95
N ILE A 147 0.78 22.38 7.27
CA ILE A 147 -0.57 21.83 7.05
C ILE A 147 -1.28 21.57 8.39
N LEU A 148 -0.62 20.91 9.34
CA LEU A 148 -1.19 20.64 10.66
C LEU A 148 -1.55 21.91 11.43
N LYS A 149 -0.74 22.97 11.29
CA LYS A 149 -1.02 24.26 11.90
C LYS A 149 -2.29 24.88 11.29
N GLU A 150 -2.37 24.97 9.97
CA GLU A 150 -3.54 25.55 9.30
C GLU A 150 -4.82 24.73 9.55
N LEU A 151 -4.72 23.40 9.64
CA LEU A 151 -5.87 22.55 9.95
C LEU A 151 -6.47 22.79 11.34
N LYS A 152 -5.65 23.16 12.33
CA LYS A 152 -6.15 23.47 13.68
C LYS A 152 -6.98 24.75 13.70
N GLU A 153 -6.67 25.70 12.83
CA GLU A 153 -7.34 26.99 12.72
C GLU A 153 -8.51 26.97 11.71
N LEU A 154 -8.68 25.86 10.99
CA LEU A 154 -9.66 25.75 9.91
C LEU A 154 -11.08 25.61 10.47
N SER A 155 -11.96 26.55 10.11
CA SER A 155 -13.37 26.53 10.51
C SER A 155 -14.23 25.61 9.63
N ASP A 156 -13.89 25.50 8.35
CA ASP A 156 -14.64 24.71 7.37
C ASP A 156 -14.00 23.33 7.16
N PRO A 157 -14.78 22.26 6.94
CA PRO A 157 -14.20 20.96 6.67
C PRO A 157 -13.45 20.94 5.34
N LEU A 158 -12.32 20.25 5.30
CA LEU A 158 -11.60 19.96 4.06
C LEU A 158 -12.51 19.30 3.02
N VAL A 159 -12.32 19.68 1.74
CA VAL A 159 -13.02 19.04 0.62
C VAL A 159 -12.57 17.60 0.49
N PHE A 160 -11.25 17.33 0.56
CA PHE A 160 -10.72 15.97 0.70
C PHE A 160 -10.04 15.81 2.06
N ASN A 161 -10.63 14.98 2.90
CA ASN A 161 -10.24 14.82 4.29
C ASN A 161 -9.86 13.38 4.67
N SER A 162 -9.61 12.52 3.70
CA SER A 162 -9.14 11.16 3.96
C SER A 162 -8.33 10.66 2.77
N ASN A 163 -7.67 9.53 2.96
CA ASN A 163 -6.83 8.84 2.00
C ASN A 163 -7.34 7.41 1.80
N LEU A 164 -7.26 6.96 0.55
CA LEU A 164 -7.26 5.57 0.16
C LEU A 164 -5.82 5.23 -0.19
N TRP A 165 -5.27 4.20 0.43
CA TRP A 165 -3.99 3.65 0.06
C TRP A 165 -4.02 2.14 0.14
N GLY A 166 -3.45 1.50 -0.87
CA GLY A 166 -3.31 0.07 -0.93
C GLY A 166 -2.31 -0.35 -1.97
N TRP A 167 -1.90 -1.60 -1.88
CA TRP A 167 -0.79 -2.11 -2.67
C TRP A 167 -1.08 -3.55 -3.03
N ASN A 168 -0.62 -3.97 -4.21
CA ASN A 168 -0.59 -5.36 -4.60
C ASN A 168 0.84 -5.73 -4.95
N PHE A 169 1.36 -6.77 -4.28
CA PHE A 169 2.65 -7.36 -4.55
C PHE A 169 2.52 -8.74 -5.17
N GLY A 170 3.27 -8.97 -6.24
CA GLY A 170 3.59 -10.32 -6.69
C GLY A 170 2.76 -10.84 -7.87
N PHE A 171 3.13 -12.05 -8.29
CA PHE A 171 2.67 -12.75 -9.50
C PHE A 171 1.95 -14.04 -9.07
N ASP A 172 1.26 -14.71 -10.00
CA ASP A 172 0.92 -16.13 -9.85
C ASP A 172 -0.28 -16.50 -8.93
N TYR A 173 -1.47 -15.94 -9.19
CA TYR A 173 -2.72 -16.36 -8.49
C TYR A 173 -3.62 -17.28 -9.31
N ALA A 174 -3.37 -17.42 -10.62
CA ALA A 174 -4.11 -18.38 -11.43
C ALA A 174 -3.35 -19.71 -11.53
N PRO A 175 -4.02 -20.89 -11.49
CA PRO A 175 -3.39 -22.23 -11.55
C PRO A 175 -2.48 -22.49 -12.76
N ASN A 176 -2.50 -21.62 -13.76
CA ASN A 176 -1.69 -21.65 -14.97
C ASN A 176 -0.51 -20.66 -14.92
N HIS A 177 -0.20 -20.10 -13.76
CA HIS A 177 0.79 -19.03 -13.59
C HIS A 177 0.44 -17.72 -14.31
N TYR A 178 -0.86 -17.46 -14.51
CA TYR A 178 -1.35 -16.21 -15.09
C TYR A 178 -1.82 -15.18 -14.06
N ARG A 179 -1.84 -13.94 -14.55
CA ARG A 179 -2.22 -12.69 -13.90
C ARG A 179 -3.71 -12.64 -13.54
N LEU A 180 -4.01 -12.14 -12.34
CA LEU A 180 -5.33 -11.58 -11.98
C LEU A 180 -5.28 -10.11 -11.50
N HIS A 181 -4.10 -9.48 -11.43
CA HIS A 181 -3.94 -8.09 -10.94
C HIS A 181 -3.72 -7.06 -12.05
N ALA A 182 -4.11 -5.81 -11.80
CA ALA A 182 -4.21 -4.74 -12.80
C ALA A 182 -2.89 -4.10 -13.29
N SER A 183 -1.70 -4.51 -12.83
CA SER A 183 -0.42 -3.86 -13.18
C SER A 183 0.52 -4.73 -14.01
N HIS A 184 1.23 -4.10 -14.97
CA HIS A 184 2.34 -4.69 -15.75
C HIS A 184 3.68 -4.58 -15.03
N GLN A 185 3.76 -3.73 -13.98
CA GLN A 185 4.88 -3.62 -13.03
C GLN A 185 4.46 -4.36 -11.76
N GLN A 186 5.27 -5.29 -11.30
CA GLN A 186 4.86 -6.41 -10.42
C GLN A 186 4.67 -6.00 -8.96
N ILE A 187 4.85 -4.70 -8.71
CA ILE A 187 4.65 -4.00 -7.46
C ILE A 187 3.91 -2.73 -7.81
N HIS A 188 2.66 -2.62 -7.35
CA HIS A 188 1.78 -1.51 -7.73
C HIS A 188 1.06 -0.90 -6.56
N GLN A 189 1.55 0.27 -6.13
CA GLN A 189 0.94 1.05 -5.07
C GLN A 189 -0.10 1.96 -5.69
N GLN A 190 -1.30 1.98 -5.13
CA GLN A 190 -2.39 2.86 -5.54
C GLN A 190 -2.82 3.73 -4.38
N TYR A 191 -3.05 5.00 -4.65
CA TYR A 191 -3.60 5.90 -3.65
C TYR A 191 -4.40 7.04 -4.26
N ALA A 192 -5.39 7.49 -3.51
CA ALA A 192 -6.24 8.63 -3.82
C ALA A 192 -6.61 9.35 -2.52
N MET A 193 -6.95 10.62 -2.60
CA MET A 193 -7.65 11.27 -1.49
C MET A 193 -9.15 11.03 -1.62
N ILE A 194 -9.89 10.97 -0.53
CA ILE A 194 -11.35 10.78 -0.53
C ILE A 194 -12.00 12.11 -0.12
N PRO A 195 -12.99 12.63 -0.88
CA PRO A 195 -13.68 13.85 -0.55
C PRO A 195 -14.51 13.65 0.71
N ASN A 196 -14.75 14.66 1.54
CA ASN A 196 -15.59 14.53 2.73
C ASN A 196 -17.04 14.14 2.38
N LYS A 197 -17.58 14.76 1.33
CA LYS A 197 -18.93 14.53 0.84
C LYS A 197 -18.94 14.30 -0.66
N ILE A 198 -19.91 13.53 -1.14
CA ILE A 198 -20.20 13.34 -2.55
C ILE A 198 -21.61 13.79 -2.85
N GLN A 199 -21.80 14.45 -3.99
CA GLN A 199 -23.12 14.81 -4.50
C GLN A 199 -23.76 13.57 -5.11
N THR A 200 -25.00 13.28 -4.73
CA THR A 200 -25.78 12.20 -5.31
C THR A 200 -26.63 12.72 -6.46
N ASN A 201 -26.97 11.84 -7.40
CA ASN A 201 -27.88 12.14 -8.50
C ASN A 201 -29.35 12.25 -8.03
N VAL A 202 -29.63 11.91 -6.77
CA VAL A 202 -30.99 11.95 -6.20
C VAL A 202 -31.16 13.26 -5.42
N ASN A 203 -32.01 14.14 -5.96
CA ASN A 203 -32.40 15.41 -5.35
C ASN A 203 -31.23 16.38 -5.04
N ASN A 204 -30.08 16.26 -5.72
CA ASN A 204 -28.87 17.05 -5.44
C ASN A 204 -28.44 17.00 -3.97
N THR A 205 -28.71 15.90 -3.27
CA THR A 205 -28.33 15.74 -1.87
C THR A 205 -26.86 15.34 -1.77
N CYS A 206 -26.15 15.90 -0.78
CA CYS A 206 -24.79 15.50 -0.46
C CYS A 206 -24.79 14.48 0.68
N ILE A 207 -24.09 13.38 0.49
CA ILE A 207 -23.86 12.36 1.53
C ILE A 207 -22.38 12.33 1.90
N ASN A 208 -22.08 11.86 3.11
CA ASN A 208 -20.69 11.60 3.49
C ASN A 208 -20.13 10.50 2.57
N SER A 209 -18.91 10.70 2.10
CA SER A 209 -18.18 9.62 1.43
C SER A 209 -17.84 8.53 2.44
N TYR A 210 -17.53 7.35 1.92
CA TYR A 210 -17.00 6.26 2.72
C TYR A 210 -15.48 6.14 2.53
N ALA A 211 -14.75 6.05 3.64
CA ALA A 211 -13.35 5.65 3.71
C ALA A 211 -13.22 4.42 4.62
N CYS A 212 -12.31 3.49 4.31
CA CYS A 212 -12.22 2.23 5.07
C CYS A 212 -11.94 2.45 6.57
N GLY A 213 -11.19 3.50 6.94
CA GLY A 213 -10.95 3.84 8.33
C GLY A 213 -12.19 4.34 9.08
N ASP A 214 -13.27 4.74 8.40
CA ASP A 214 -14.54 5.10 9.05
C ASP A 214 -15.11 3.90 9.83
N LEU A 215 -14.91 2.67 9.33
CA LEU A 215 -15.32 1.45 10.06
C LEU A 215 -14.61 1.32 11.41
N VAL A 216 -13.33 1.71 11.47
CA VAL A 216 -12.56 1.72 12.72
C VAL A 216 -13.07 2.84 13.62
N THR A 217 -13.33 4.03 13.07
CA THR A 217 -13.87 5.17 13.83
C THR A 217 -15.22 4.85 14.46
N ASP A 218 -16.13 4.25 13.70
CA ASP A 218 -17.46 3.86 14.19
C ASP A 218 -17.33 2.83 15.32
N PHE A 219 -16.52 1.80 15.11
CA PHE A 219 -16.32 0.75 16.11
C PHE A 219 -15.71 1.25 17.42
N ILE A 220 -14.65 2.08 17.37
CA ILE A 220 -14.03 2.59 18.60
C ILE A 220 -14.94 3.59 19.33
N THR A 221 -15.78 4.32 18.58
CA THR A 221 -16.80 5.21 19.17
C THR A 221 -17.83 4.40 19.93
N ASP A 222 -18.38 3.36 19.31
CA ASP A 222 -19.35 2.46 19.95
C ASP A 222 -18.73 1.73 21.16
N TYR A 223 -17.49 1.26 21.03
CA TYR A 223 -16.75 0.62 22.12
C TYR A 223 -16.58 1.57 23.31
N HIS A 224 -16.16 2.82 23.07
CA HIS A 224 -16.01 3.80 24.14
C HIS A 224 -17.36 4.14 24.80
N GLN A 225 -18.43 4.28 24.01
CA GLN A 225 -19.77 4.50 24.57
C GLN A 225 -20.24 3.34 25.46
N GLN A 226 -19.92 2.10 25.08
CA GLN A 226 -20.35 0.91 25.81
C GLN A 226 -19.49 0.61 27.04
N TYR A 227 -18.17 0.79 26.96
CA TYR A 227 -17.22 0.33 27.98
C TYR A 227 -16.53 1.47 28.73
N GLY A 228 -16.66 2.72 28.28
CA GLY A 228 -16.07 3.89 28.93
C GLY A 228 -14.55 3.96 28.90
N CYS A 229 -13.90 3.23 27.98
CA CYS A 229 -12.45 3.20 27.83
C CYS A 229 -12.04 3.14 26.35
N SER A 230 -10.78 3.46 26.07
CA SER A 230 -10.21 3.36 24.71
C SER A 230 -10.18 1.90 24.25
N PHE A 231 -10.64 1.67 23.03
CA PHE A 231 -10.51 0.36 22.38
C PHE A 231 -9.04 0.02 22.17
N PHE A 232 -8.25 0.93 21.61
CA PHE A 232 -6.86 0.64 21.25
C PHE A 232 -5.98 0.34 22.46
N ASP A 233 -6.17 1.03 23.59
CA ASP A 233 -5.46 0.71 24.84
C ASP A 233 -5.84 -0.68 25.37
N THR A 234 -7.10 -1.06 25.22
CA THR A 234 -7.58 -2.39 25.62
C THR A 234 -7.09 -3.47 24.67
N TYR A 235 -7.08 -3.18 23.37
CA TYR A 235 -6.66 -4.07 22.31
C TYR A 235 -5.16 -4.36 22.37
N GLU A 236 -4.33 -3.34 22.59
CA GLU A 236 -2.90 -3.50 22.83
C GLU A 236 -2.63 -4.41 24.04
N LYS A 237 -3.32 -4.18 25.16
CA LYS A 237 -3.22 -5.06 26.34
C LYS A 237 -3.66 -6.48 26.03
N ALA A 238 -4.71 -6.68 25.23
CA ALA A 238 -5.18 -7.99 24.83
C ALA A 238 -4.17 -8.74 23.96
N ILE A 239 -3.50 -8.04 23.03
CA ILE A 239 -2.42 -8.61 22.20
C ILE A 239 -1.23 -9.02 23.08
N GLN A 240 -0.79 -8.13 23.98
CA GLN A 240 0.35 -8.37 24.88
C GLN A 240 0.11 -9.54 25.84
N ASN A 241 -1.13 -9.67 26.34
CA ASN A 241 -1.51 -10.70 27.30
C ASN A 241 -2.26 -11.87 26.66
N ASN A 242 -2.06 -12.09 25.35
CA ASN A 242 -2.77 -13.12 24.60
C ASN A 242 -2.57 -14.52 25.23
N ARG A 243 -3.65 -15.31 25.19
CA ARG A 243 -3.64 -16.73 25.52
C ARG A 243 -4.25 -17.51 24.37
N ARG A 244 -3.73 -18.71 24.14
CA ARG A 244 -4.30 -19.67 23.21
C ARG A 244 -5.74 -20.03 23.63
N ILE A 245 -6.59 -20.27 22.64
CA ILE A 245 -7.98 -20.71 22.86
C ILE A 245 -8.07 -22.23 22.91
N ASP A 246 -7.22 -22.92 22.15
CA ASP A 246 -7.16 -24.38 22.01
C ASP A 246 -6.47 -25.06 23.20
N ASP A 247 -5.36 -24.52 23.69
CA ASP A 247 -4.66 -25.00 24.88
C ASP A 247 -3.98 -23.83 25.60
N PRO A 248 -4.62 -23.22 26.61
CA PRO A 248 -4.11 -22.03 27.29
C PRO A 248 -2.74 -22.21 27.96
N ASP A 249 -2.36 -23.45 28.27
CA ASP A 249 -1.18 -23.77 29.10
C ASP A 249 0.01 -24.28 28.27
N HIS A 250 -0.18 -24.63 26.99
CA HIS A 250 0.88 -25.20 26.13
C HIS A 250 1.00 -24.51 24.78
N GLY A 251 2.23 -24.45 24.25
CA GLY A 251 2.52 -23.89 22.92
C GLY A 251 2.82 -22.39 22.89
N PRO A 252 3.09 -21.82 21.70
CA PRO A 252 3.34 -20.39 21.56
C PRO A 252 2.06 -19.60 21.86
N ARG A 253 2.20 -18.46 22.55
CA ARG A 253 1.09 -17.55 22.88
C ARG A 253 1.23 -16.16 22.28
N GLU A 254 2.43 -15.77 21.87
CA GLU A 254 2.71 -14.41 21.43
C GLU A 254 2.21 -14.18 20.01
N LEU A 255 1.40 -13.13 19.85
CA LEU A 255 0.93 -12.65 18.55
C LEU A 255 1.89 -11.64 17.91
N ILE A 256 2.71 -10.96 18.73
CA ILE A 256 3.65 -9.94 18.27
C ILE A 256 4.81 -10.62 17.54
N ILE A 257 5.09 -10.15 16.32
CA ILE A 257 6.22 -10.59 15.50
C ILE A 257 7.42 -9.69 15.79
N TYR A 258 7.22 -8.38 15.76
CA TYR A 258 8.22 -7.35 15.99
C TYR A 258 7.55 -6.13 16.61
N SER A 259 8.27 -5.39 17.47
CA SER A 259 7.82 -4.10 17.98
C SER A 259 9.03 -3.21 18.23
N ASP A 260 8.87 -1.92 18.00
CA ASP A 260 9.77 -0.88 18.51
C ASP A 260 8.97 0.19 19.25
N GLU A 261 9.60 1.33 19.54
CA GLU A 261 8.93 2.43 20.26
C GLU A 261 7.78 3.07 19.47
N TYR A 262 7.74 2.89 18.15
CA TYR A 262 6.77 3.53 17.25
C TYR A 262 5.67 2.59 16.77
N ILE A 263 6.02 1.34 16.43
CA ILE A 263 5.09 0.41 15.79
C ILE A 263 5.13 -0.99 16.41
N MET A 264 4.04 -1.72 16.19
CA MET A 264 3.88 -3.14 16.46
C MET A 264 3.48 -3.86 15.18
N ILE A 265 4.18 -4.95 14.86
CA ILE A 265 3.85 -5.90 13.79
C ILE A 265 3.34 -7.17 14.47
N TYR A 266 2.12 -7.60 14.17
CA TYR A 266 1.49 -8.72 14.87
C TYR A 266 0.51 -9.48 13.98
N VAL A 267 0.20 -10.70 14.40
CA VAL A 267 -0.86 -11.51 13.78
C VAL A 267 -2.17 -11.23 14.53
N PRO A 268 -3.23 -10.72 13.87
CA PRO A 268 -4.50 -10.47 14.53
C PRO A 268 -5.16 -11.80 14.88
N LYS A 269 -5.86 -11.86 16.02
CA LYS A 269 -6.53 -13.10 16.44
C LYS A 269 -7.72 -13.46 15.55
N ALA A 270 -8.41 -12.45 15.03
CA ALA A 270 -9.54 -12.58 14.10
C ALA A 270 -9.09 -12.35 12.65
N GLN A 271 -8.31 -13.30 12.11
CA GLN A 271 -7.79 -13.18 10.74
C GLN A 271 -8.90 -13.37 9.69
N THR A 272 -8.92 -12.45 8.73
CA THR A 272 -9.77 -12.46 7.52
C THR A 272 -9.02 -12.95 6.28
N SER A 273 -7.71 -13.17 6.41
CA SER A 273 -6.90 -13.88 5.42
C SER A 273 -6.01 -14.90 6.11
N GLN A 274 -5.76 -16.02 5.44
CA GLN A 274 -4.65 -16.89 5.83
C GLN A 274 -3.38 -16.03 5.86
N TRP A 275 -2.56 -16.23 6.89
CA TRP A 275 -1.31 -15.50 7.08
C TRP A 275 -1.44 -13.96 7.15
N GLU A 276 -2.60 -13.46 7.58
CA GLU A 276 -2.79 -12.02 7.80
C GLU A 276 -1.79 -11.48 8.83
N ILE A 277 -1.16 -10.36 8.52
CA ILE A 277 -0.26 -9.60 9.42
C ILE A 277 -0.74 -8.14 9.44
N GLN A 278 -0.76 -7.53 10.61
CA GLN A 278 -1.09 -6.11 10.78
C GLN A 278 0.09 -5.33 11.36
N ILE A 279 0.19 -4.07 10.94
CA ILE A 279 1.09 -3.06 11.51
C ILE A 279 0.23 -1.97 12.13
N MET A 280 0.54 -1.58 13.36
CA MET A 280 -0.16 -0.52 14.08
C MET A 280 0.82 0.34 14.88
N PRO A 281 0.68 1.67 14.89
CA PRO A 281 1.39 2.52 15.83
C PRO A 281 1.14 2.16 17.30
N THR A 282 2.14 2.35 18.14
CA THR A 282 2.05 2.20 19.61
C THR A 282 1.38 3.42 20.26
N SER A 283 1.29 4.55 19.54
CA SER A 283 0.62 5.77 19.96
C SER A 283 -0.59 6.10 19.09
N ALA A 284 -1.41 7.07 19.50
CA ALA A 284 -2.58 7.55 18.77
C ALA A 284 -2.18 8.37 17.52
N VAL A 285 -1.64 7.68 16.52
CA VAL A 285 -1.36 8.20 15.18
C VAL A 285 -2.29 7.50 14.20
N GLY A 286 -3.34 8.20 13.78
CA GLY A 286 -4.43 7.64 12.98
C GLY A 286 -4.20 7.69 11.48
N ASN A 287 -3.31 8.57 10.99
CA ASN A 287 -3.05 8.74 9.56
C ASN A 287 -1.65 9.30 9.29
N ILE A 288 -1.27 9.34 8.01
CA ILE A 288 0.07 9.78 7.57
C ILE A 288 0.37 11.27 7.85
N LEU A 289 -0.62 12.11 8.13
CA LEU A 289 -0.40 13.52 8.43
C LEU A 289 0.01 13.71 9.89
N GLU A 290 -0.54 12.88 10.78
CA GLU A 290 -0.17 12.82 12.20
C GLU A 290 1.20 12.16 12.42
N ALA A 291 1.60 11.24 11.53
CA ALA A 291 2.90 10.60 11.57
C ALA A 291 4.03 11.61 11.23
N ASP A 292 4.91 11.86 12.19
CA ASP A 292 6.17 12.58 11.95
C ASP A 292 7.17 11.72 11.16
N GLN A 293 8.36 12.28 10.89
CA GLN A 293 9.37 11.56 10.13
C GLN A 293 9.76 10.22 10.77
N SER A 294 9.97 10.18 12.09
CA SER A 294 10.42 8.97 12.78
C SER A 294 9.35 7.87 12.75
N MET A 295 8.08 8.24 12.92
CA MET A 295 6.94 7.33 12.78
C MET A 295 6.82 6.82 11.34
N ARG A 296 6.97 7.69 10.32
CA ARG A 296 6.95 7.28 8.91
C ARG A 296 8.09 6.33 8.57
N ASP A 297 9.30 6.59 9.06
CA ASP A 297 10.44 5.68 8.91
C ASP A 297 10.16 4.33 9.58
N ALA A 298 9.52 4.31 10.75
CA ALA A 298 9.13 3.09 11.44
C ALA A 298 8.07 2.29 10.66
N LEU A 299 7.04 2.96 10.13
CA LEU A 299 6.03 2.34 9.27
C LEU A 299 6.65 1.74 8.01
N ASP A 300 7.54 2.48 7.34
CA ASP A 300 8.24 2.02 6.14
C ASP A 300 9.13 0.79 6.46
N ARG A 301 9.83 0.79 7.60
CA ARG A 301 10.55 -0.40 8.10
C ARG A 301 9.60 -1.57 8.38
N GLY A 302 8.45 -1.31 8.99
CA GLY A 302 7.46 -2.34 9.28
C GLY A 302 6.93 -3.00 8.02
N ILE A 303 6.66 -2.21 6.98
CA ILE A 303 6.25 -2.72 5.67
C ILE A 303 7.36 -3.59 5.06
N TYR A 304 8.62 -3.16 5.17
CA TYR A 304 9.77 -3.93 4.68
C TYR A 304 9.89 -5.27 5.39
N ILE A 305 9.93 -5.26 6.73
CA ILE A 305 10.04 -6.47 7.55
C ILE A 305 8.90 -7.44 7.21
N THR A 306 7.66 -6.95 7.20
CA THR A 306 6.48 -7.78 6.90
C THR A 306 6.57 -8.41 5.50
N SER A 307 6.97 -7.62 4.51
CA SER A 307 7.15 -8.10 3.14
C SER A 307 8.21 -9.20 3.06
N LYS A 308 9.34 -9.03 3.74
CA LYS A 308 10.41 -10.04 3.80
C LYS A 308 10.00 -11.32 4.52
N ILE A 309 9.25 -11.20 5.62
CA ILE A 309 8.74 -12.36 6.36
C ILE A 309 7.81 -13.17 5.46
N LEU A 310 6.81 -12.53 4.86
CA LEU A 310 5.86 -13.20 3.99
C LEU A 310 6.56 -13.86 2.79
N SER A 311 7.52 -13.18 2.19
CA SER A 311 8.33 -13.76 1.11
C SER A 311 9.16 -14.97 1.56
N ALA A 312 9.78 -14.91 2.75
CA ALA A 312 10.53 -16.03 3.33
C ALA A 312 9.65 -17.24 3.70
N LEU A 313 8.34 -17.02 3.84
CA LEU A 313 7.31 -18.06 3.98
C LEU A 313 6.69 -18.48 2.64
N ASN A 314 7.24 -18.01 1.51
CA ASN A 314 6.79 -18.26 0.14
C ASN A 314 5.42 -17.65 -0.22
N ALA A 315 4.97 -16.59 0.47
CA ALA A 315 3.85 -15.81 -0.03
C ALA A 315 4.22 -15.21 -1.39
N ARG A 316 3.42 -15.50 -2.41
CA ARG A 316 3.66 -15.05 -3.80
C ARG A 316 2.82 -13.87 -4.19
N LEU A 317 1.63 -13.74 -3.61
CA LEU A 317 0.71 -12.64 -3.82
C LEU A 317 0.33 -12.04 -2.47
N VAL A 318 0.50 -10.75 -2.31
CA VAL A 318 0.12 -10.03 -1.08
C VAL A 318 -0.55 -8.72 -1.43
N THR A 319 -1.81 -8.59 -1.05
CA THR A 319 -2.51 -7.31 -1.07
C THR A 319 -2.39 -6.67 0.30
N HIS A 320 -2.26 -5.35 0.37
CA HIS A 320 -2.41 -4.67 1.66
C HIS A 320 -3.18 -3.36 1.53
N ILE A 321 -3.81 -2.98 2.63
CA ILE A 321 -4.76 -1.86 2.74
C ILE A 321 -4.45 -1.07 4.01
N GLU A 322 -4.57 0.25 3.93
CA GLU A 322 -4.46 1.15 5.06
C GLU A 322 -5.85 1.59 5.58
N TYR A 323 -6.07 1.46 6.88
CA TYR A 323 -7.24 1.95 7.61
C TYR A 323 -6.86 3.20 8.39
N ALA A 324 -6.84 4.34 7.69
CA ALA A 324 -6.47 5.63 8.25
C ALA A 324 -7.67 6.42 8.76
N SER A 325 -7.47 7.18 9.84
CA SER A 325 -8.43 8.17 10.31
C SER A 325 -8.56 9.33 9.31
N ARG A 326 -9.66 10.07 9.40
CA ARG A 326 -9.83 11.29 8.60
C ARG A 326 -8.90 12.41 9.08
N PHE A 327 -8.34 13.17 8.15
CA PHE A 327 -7.49 14.34 8.44
C PHE A 327 -8.27 15.38 9.26
N GLY A 328 -7.68 15.79 10.37
CA GLY A 328 -8.27 16.77 11.30
C GLY A 328 -9.31 16.19 12.26
N ALA A 329 -9.62 14.90 12.19
CA ALA A 329 -10.44 14.26 13.22
C ALA A 329 -9.64 14.11 14.52
N SER A 330 -10.25 14.45 15.65
CA SER A 330 -9.70 14.14 16.97
C SER A 330 -10.29 12.80 17.41
N SER A 331 -9.46 11.75 17.41
CA SER A 331 -9.84 10.39 17.76
C SER A 331 -8.63 9.66 18.35
N ASP A 332 -8.87 8.63 19.15
CA ASP A 332 -7.85 7.67 19.58
C ASP A 332 -7.56 6.59 18.52
N GLN A 333 -8.13 6.73 17.31
CA GLN A 333 -7.86 5.81 16.20
C GLN A 333 -6.36 5.75 15.91
N ARG A 334 -5.85 4.52 15.79
CA ARG A 334 -4.50 4.25 15.29
C ARG A 334 -4.58 3.77 13.84
N LEU A 335 -3.60 4.16 13.03
CA LEU A 335 -3.41 3.68 11.67
C LEU A 335 -3.24 2.16 11.70
N ILE A 336 -3.96 1.42 10.85
CA ILE A 336 -3.73 -0.02 10.70
C ILE A 336 -3.38 -0.31 9.25
N ILE A 337 -2.22 -0.94 9.02
CA ILE A 337 -1.83 -1.47 7.71
C ILE A 337 -1.99 -2.98 7.76
N VAL A 338 -2.85 -3.53 6.91
CA VAL A 338 -3.21 -4.95 6.91
C VAL A 338 -2.64 -5.63 5.68
N PHE A 339 -1.85 -6.68 5.86
CA PHE A 339 -1.33 -7.55 4.79
C PHE A 339 -2.19 -8.80 4.68
N LEU A 340 -2.72 -9.02 3.47
CA LEU A 340 -3.64 -10.08 3.11
C LEU A 340 -2.97 -10.95 2.02
N PRO A 341 -2.11 -11.89 2.41
CA PRO A 341 -1.45 -12.78 1.46
C PRO A 341 -2.46 -13.81 0.90
N ARG A 342 -2.29 -14.13 -0.38
CA ARG A 342 -3.04 -15.18 -1.06
C ARG A 342 -2.08 -16.32 -1.38
N MET A 343 -2.40 -17.50 -0.84
CA MET A 343 -1.60 -18.70 -1.08
C MET A 343 -1.99 -19.32 -2.44
N PRO A 344 -1.01 -19.77 -3.26
CA PRO A 344 -1.26 -20.30 -4.61
C PRO A 344 -2.29 -21.45 -4.66
N GLU A 345 -2.34 -22.27 -3.61
CA GLU A 345 -3.21 -23.46 -3.52
C GLU A 345 -4.42 -23.25 -2.59
N SER A 346 -4.61 -22.05 -2.04
CA SER A 346 -5.78 -21.70 -1.22
C SER A 346 -6.51 -20.51 -1.84
N PRO A 347 -7.09 -20.67 -3.05
CA PRO A 347 -7.85 -19.60 -3.67
C PRO A 347 -9.01 -19.22 -2.76
N GLY A 348 -9.21 -17.91 -2.57
CA GLY A 348 -10.37 -17.39 -1.87
C GLY A 348 -11.63 -17.94 -2.53
N ALA A 349 -12.45 -18.64 -1.76
CA ALA A 349 -13.56 -19.44 -2.27
C ALA A 349 -14.92 -18.93 -1.77
N PHE A 350 -15.99 -19.66 -2.10
CA PHE A 350 -17.38 -19.44 -1.69
C PHE A 350 -17.56 -18.99 -0.23
N SER A 351 -16.71 -19.45 0.70
CA SER A 351 -16.74 -19.02 2.10
C SER A 351 -16.52 -17.52 2.27
N GLU A 352 -15.55 -16.92 1.56
CA GLU A 352 -15.29 -15.47 1.61
C GLU A 352 -16.47 -14.68 1.05
N SER A 353 -17.10 -15.17 -0.01
CA SER A 353 -18.33 -14.56 -0.56
C SER A 353 -19.52 -14.61 0.40
N GLN A 354 -19.47 -15.49 1.40
CA GLN A 354 -20.43 -15.58 2.49
C GLN A 354 -19.93 -14.92 3.79
N LEU A 355 -18.86 -14.15 3.73
CA LEU A 355 -18.23 -13.51 4.89
C LEU A 355 -17.77 -14.53 5.95
N ARG A 356 -17.28 -15.69 5.50
CA ARG A 356 -16.72 -16.75 6.32
C ARG A 356 -15.25 -16.96 5.97
N TRP A 357 -14.38 -16.64 6.92
CA TRP A 357 -12.93 -16.80 6.77
C TRP A 357 -12.47 -18.07 7.46
N ILE A 358 -11.66 -18.87 6.76
CA ILE A 358 -11.19 -20.17 7.23
C ILE A 358 -9.66 -20.14 7.25
N ASN A 359 -9.10 -20.28 8.45
CA ASN A 359 -7.67 -20.39 8.67
C ASN A 359 -7.34 -21.82 9.10
N GLY A 360 -6.35 -22.42 8.42
CA GLY A 360 -5.86 -23.77 8.72
C GLY A 360 -4.81 -23.83 9.83
N HIS A 361 -4.59 -22.73 10.54
CA HIS A 361 -3.58 -22.59 11.58
C HIS A 361 -4.10 -21.67 12.69
N TYR A 362 -3.51 -21.76 13.89
CA TYR A 362 -3.73 -20.76 14.92
C TYR A 362 -2.88 -19.50 14.65
N PRO A 363 -3.37 -18.30 14.99
CA PRO A 363 -2.61 -17.06 14.88
C PRO A 363 -1.25 -17.10 15.58
N GLU A 364 -1.18 -17.74 16.75
CA GLU A 364 0.01 -17.84 17.57
C GLU A 364 1.11 -18.69 16.92
N ASP A 365 0.74 -19.78 16.25
CA ASP A 365 1.67 -20.66 15.53
C ASP A 365 2.24 -19.94 14.31
N PHE A 366 1.40 -19.18 13.60
CA PHE A 366 1.85 -18.35 12.49
C PHE A 366 2.77 -17.22 12.95
N ALA A 367 2.44 -16.53 14.05
CA ALA A 367 3.29 -15.52 14.63
C ALA A 367 4.67 -16.09 15.03
N GLN A 368 4.70 -17.31 15.58
CA GLN A 368 5.95 -18.02 15.85
C GLN A 368 6.74 -18.30 14.56
N ALA A 369 6.08 -18.79 13.52
CA ALA A 369 6.72 -19.04 12.22
C ALA A 369 7.33 -17.76 11.62
N CYS A 370 6.64 -16.62 11.75
CA CYS A 370 7.17 -15.30 11.36
C CYS A 370 8.40 -14.91 12.18
N ARG A 371 8.36 -15.05 13.51
CA ARG A 371 9.50 -14.74 14.39
C ARG A 371 10.74 -15.58 14.06
N LEU A 372 10.57 -16.84 13.65
CA LEU A 372 11.68 -17.69 13.22
C LEU A 372 12.41 -17.17 11.97
N LYS A 373 11.78 -16.30 11.17
CA LYS A 373 12.42 -15.64 10.01
C LYS A 373 13.04 -14.29 10.34
N LEU A 374 12.66 -13.70 11.47
CA LEU A 374 13.00 -12.32 11.81
C LEU A 374 14.52 -12.07 11.95
N PRO A 375 15.33 -12.94 12.60
CA PRO A 375 16.77 -12.69 12.74
C PRO A 375 17.49 -12.48 11.40
N ASP A 376 17.28 -13.40 10.45
CA ASP A 376 17.88 -13.32 9.11
C ASP A 376 17.47 -12.05 8.35
N ILE A 377 16.25 -11.55 8.60
CA ILE A 377 15.70 -10.37 7.95
C ILE A 377 16.29 -9.10 8.55
N LEU A 378 16.39 -9.02 9.88
CA LEU A 378 16.96 -7.87 10.56
C LEU A 378 18.45 -7.73 10.21
N ASP A 379 19.20 -8.84 10.19
CA ASP A 379 20.62 -8.82 9.83
C ASP A 379 20.85 -8.26 8.41
N ARG A 380 19.97 -8.59 7.45
CA ARG A 380 20.00 -8.05 6.07
C ARG A 380 19.48 -6.62 5.95
N SER A 381 18.71 -6.14 6.92
CA SER A 381 18.10 -4.80 6.88
C SER A 381 19.08 -3.70 7.29
N PHE A 382 20.10 -4.06 8.07
CA PHE A 382 21.09 -3.14 8.65
C PHE A 382 22.51 -3.36 8.11
N SER A 383 22.69 -4.28 7.15
CA SER A 383 23.89 -4.45 6.32
C SER A 383 23.76 -3.68 5.01
#